data_AF-A0A2W6NGC3-F1
#
_entry.id   AF-A0A2W6NGC3-F1
#
_cell.length_a   1.000
_cell.length_b   1.000
_cell.length_c   1.000
_cell.angle_alpha   90.00
_cell.angle_beta   90.00
_cell.angle_gamma   90.00
#
_symmetry.space_group_name_H-M   'P 1'
#
loop_
_entity.id
_entity.type
_entity.pdbx_description
1 polymer ?
#
loop_
_entity_poly.entity_id
_entity_poly.type
_entity_poly.pdbx_seq_one_letter_code
_entity_poly.pdbx_strand_id
1 'polypeptide(L)'
;MSRNTQHLMLFCTAVVLFVAACLYGQRNIAILMGALNERAASVTEMDGRIHTTLHSSQLNRYTGAEVLHTVRQMTGTRVQVEVDGHEYVIDPLADSSATIPVELEGSYLPVYNRSDAGELLKLSFRKEVESND
;
A
#
# COMPACT_ATOMS: atom_id res chain seq x y z
N MET A 1 -8.05 52.00 42.70
CA MET A 1 -7.69 52.00 41.26
C MET A 1 -8.93 52.39 40.46
N SER A 2 -8.82 53.31 39.49
CA SER A 2 -9.99 53.79 38.74
C SER A 2 -10.48 52.71 37.76
N ARG A 3 -11.79 52.63 37.53
CA ARG A 3 -12.41 51.66 36.60
C ARG A 3 -11.73 51.62 35.22
N ASN A 4 -11.26 52.79 34.76
CA ASN A 4 -10.55 52.95 33.49
C ASN A 4 -9.22 52.20 33.46
N THR A 5 -8.47 52.16 34.57
CA THR A 5 -7.21 51.39 34.65
C THR A 5 -7.43 49.87 34.64
N GLN A 6 -8.53 49.37 35.21
CA GLN A 6 -8.85 47.94 35.18
C GLN A 6 -9.27 47.47 33.77
N HIS A 7 -10.08 48.27 33.06
CA HIS A 7 -10.46 47.95 31.69
C HIS A 7 -9.27 47.96 30.73
N LEU A 8 -8.34 48.91 30.89
CA LEU A 8 -7.12 48.98 30.08
C LEU A 8 -6.19 47.79 30.35
N MET A 9 -6.07 47.37 31.61
CA MET A 9 -5.27 46.19 31.99
C MET A 9 -5.85 44.89 31.41
N LEU A 10 -7.17 44.70 31.52
CA LEU A 10 -7.86 43.54 30.94
C LEU A 10 -7.72 43.49 29.41
N PHE A 11 -7.86 44.64 28.75
CA PHE A 11 -7.69 44.73 27.30
C PHE A 11 -6.25 44.36 26.88
N CYS A 12 -5.23 44.90 27.55
CA CYS A 12 -3.84 44.52 27.29
C CYS A 12 -3.60 43.02 27.48
N THR A 13 -4.14 42.42 28.55
CA THR A 13 -3.98 40.97 28.76
C THR A 13 -4.67 40.15 27.68
N ALA A 14 -5.86 40.55 27.22
CA ALA A 14 -6.57 39.86 26.15
C ALA A 14 -5.80 39.91 24.82
N VAL A 15 -5.21 41.06 24.51
CA VAL A 15 -4.38 41.21 23.29
C VAL A 15 -3.14 40.33 23.35
N VAL A 16 -2.44 40.28 24.49
CA VAL A 16 -1.26 39.40 24.65
C VAL A 16 -1.62 37.93 24.53
N LEU A 17 -2.73 37.50 25.14
CA LEU A 17 -3.22 36.13 25.02
C LEU A 17 -3.61 35.78 23.59
N PHE A 18 -4.26 36.71 22.87
CA PHE A 18 -4.61 36.51 21.47
C PHE A 18 -3.38 36.35 20.58
N VAL A 19 -2.38 37.23 20.73
CA VAL A 19 -1.13 37.14 19.96
C VAL A 19 -0.37 35.85 20.27
N ALA A 20 -0.31 35.45 21.55
CA ALA A 20 0.33 34.19 21.95
C ALA A 20 -0.38 32.97 21.34
N ALA A 21 -1.72 32.95 21.32
CA ALA A 21 -2.49 31.88 20.69
C ALA A 21 -2.26 31.82 19.17
N CYS A 22 -2.19 32.98 18.49
CA CYS A 22 -1.88 33.03 17.06
C CYS A 22 -0.47 32.50 16.75
N LEU A 23 0.55 32.87 17.53
CA LEU A 23 1.91 32.38 17.36
C LEU A 23 2.01 30.86 17.59
N TYR A 24 1.30 30.34 18.60
CA TYR A 24 1.24 28.91 18.86
C TYR A 24 0.53 28.16 17.72
N GLY A 25 -0.55 28.71 17.18
CA GLY A 25 -1.25 28.18 16.01
C GLY A 25 -0.36 28.10 14.78
N GLN A 26 0.39 29.17 14.48
CA GLN A 26 1.35 29.19 13.36
C GLN A 26 2.43 28.10 13.51
N ARG A 27 2.93 27.87 14.72
CA ARG A 27 3.91 26.82 15.00
C ARG A 27 3.35 25.43 14.73
N ASN A 28 2.11 25.15 15.15
CA ASN A 28 1.48 23.86 14.90
C ASN A 28 1.25 23.61 13.41
N ILE A 29 0.80 24.63 12.66
CA ILE A 29 0.63 24.52 11.21
C ILE A 29 1.97 24.22 10.52
N ALA A 30 3.06 24.85 10.94
CA ALA A 30 4.39 24.60 10.37
C ALA A 30 4.85 23.14 10.59
N ILE A 31 4.62 22.58 11.78
CA ILE A 31 4.94 21.18 12.08
C ILE A 31 4.07 20.24 11.22
N LEU A 32 2.77 20.54 11.12
CA LEU A 32 1.84 19.74 10.32
C LEU A 32 2.24 19.74 8.84
N MET A 33 2.60 20.91 8.29
CA MET A 33 3.07 21.06 6.92
C MET A 33 4.39 20.31 6.68
N GLY A 34 5.31 20.32 7.64
CA GLY A 34 6.54 19.53 7.58
C GLY A 34 6.25 18.03 7.50
N ALA A 35 5.39 17.52 8.39
CA ALA A 35 5.00 16.10 8.39
C ALA A 35 4.22 15.69 7.13
N LEU A 36 3.33 16.56 6.64
CA LEU A 36 2.61 16.35 5.37
C LEU A 36 3.56 16.29 4.19
N ASN A 37 4.54 17.18 4.12
CA ASN A 37 5.50 17.22 3.03
C ASN A 37 6.43 16.00 3.05
N GLU A 38 6.89 15.58 4.22
CA GLU A 38 7.67 14.35 4.40
C GLU A 38 6.87 13.10 3.99
N ARG A 39 5.59 13.03 4.38
CA ARG A 39 4.70 11.96 3.94
C ARG A 39 4.46 11.97 2.45
N ALA A 40 4.19 13.13 1.85
CA ALA A 40 4.02 13.27 0.41
C ALA A 40 5.28 12.84 -0.35
N ALA A 41 6.47 13.25 0.11
CA ALA A 41 7.74 12.82 -0.45
C ALA A 41 7.93 11.30 -0.35
N SER A 42 7.63 10.70 0.82
CA SER A 42 7.71 9.25 0.99
C SER A 42 6.74 8.48 0.09
N VAL A 43 5.54 9.02 -0.13
CA VAL A 43 4.54 8.42 -1.04
C VAL A 43 5.03 8.52 -2.48
N THR A 44 5.60 9.66 -2.90
CA THR A 44 6.18 9.77 -4.24
C THR A 44 7.40 8.89 -4.46
N GLU A 45 8.24 8.70 -3.43
CA GLU A 45 9.39 7.79 -3.50
C GLU A 45 8.92 6.32 -3.57
N MET A 46 7.90 5.97 -2.79
CA MET A 46 7.31 4.63 -2.80
C MET A 46 6.57 4.34 -4.12
N ASP A 47 5.85 5.30 -4.67
CA ASP A 47 5.17 5.18 -5.97
C ASP A 47 6.18 5.04 -7.13
N GLY A 48 7.28 5.80 -7.08
CA GLY A 48 8.41 5.64 -8.00
C GLY A 48 9.10 4.28 -7.91
N ARG A 49 9.11 3.64 -6.72
CA ARG A 49 9.62 2.27 -6.51
C ARG A 49 8.66 1.17 -6.93
N ILE A 50 7.35 1.44 -6.99
CA ILE A 50 6.33 0.47 -7.45
C ILE A 50 6.26 0.44 -8.98
N HIS A 51 6.56 1.55 -9.66
CA HIS A 51 6.54 1.65 -11.13
C HIS A 51 7.80 1.13 -11.84
N THR A 52 8.86 0.79 -11.12
CA THR A 52 9.98 0.05 -11.69
C THR A 52 9.65 -1.44 -11.61
N THR A 53 9.28 -2.02 -12.76
CA THR A 53 9.35 -3.47 -12.98
C THR A 53 10.79 -3.90 -12.70
N LEU A 54 11.05 -4.35 -11.47
CA LEU A 54 12.28 -5.02 -11.09
C LEU A 54 12.46 -6.20 -12.04
N HIS A 55 13.29 -6.01 -13.06
CA HIS A 55 13.89 -7.08 -13.84
C HIS A 55 14.85 -7.82 -12.90
N SER A 56 14.29 -8.66 -12.03
CA SER A 56 15.07 -9.66 -11.30
C SER A 56 15.55 -10.68 -12.33
N SER A 57 16.88 -10.81 -12.48
CA SER A 57 17.48 -11.84 -13.34
C SER A 57 17.41 -13.24 -12.71
N GLN A 58 16.78 -13.38 -11.55
CA GLN A 58 16.42 -14.67 -10.98
C GLN A 58 14.97 -14.96 -11.38
N LEU A 59 14.76 -16.10 -12.05
CA LEU A 59 13.41 -16.67 -12.21
C LEU A 59 12.75 -16.62 -10.84
N ASN A 60 11.72 -15.78 -10.71
CA ASN A 60 11.07 -15.54 -9.43
C ASN A 60 10.27 -16.80 -9.11
N ARG A 61 10.89 -17.77 -8.42
CA ARG A 61 10.27 -19.05 -8.05
C ARG A 61 9.41 -18.82 -6.82
N TYR A 62 8.16 -19.24 -6.89
CA TYR A 62 7.21 -19.22 -5.79
C TYR A 62 7.05 -20.64 -5.28
N THR A 63 7.14 -20.82 -3.97
CA THR A 63 6.69 -22.06 -3.32
C THR A 63 5.16 -22.15 -3.38
N GLY A 64 4.60 -23.35 -3.29
CA GLY A 64 3.15 -23.49 -3.30
C GLY A 64 2.46 -22.77 -2.14
N ALA A 65 3.13 -22.63 -0.99
CA ALA A 65 2.66 -21.81 0.12
C ALA A 65 2.57 -20.32 -0.25
N GLU A 66 3.57 -19.79 -0.96
CA GLU A 66 3.58 -18.41 -1.46
C GLU A 66 2.54 -18.18 -2.56
N VAL A 67 2.32 -19.16 -3.44
CA VAL A 67 1.23 -19.14 -4.42
C VAL A 67 -0.10 -19.01 -3.69
N LEU A 68 -0.38 -19.90 -2.72
CA LEU A 68 -1.62 -19.89 -1.94
C LEU A 68 -1.82 -18.55 -1.21
N HIS A 69 -0.76 -18.00 -0.63
CA HIS A 69 -0.82 -16.71 0.03
C HIS A 69 -1.13 -15.57 -0.96
N THR A 70 -0.46 -15.57 -2.11
CA THR A 70 -0.64 -14.55 -3.14
C THR A 70 -2.06 -14.58 -3.71
N VAL A 71 -2.60 -15.76 -4.02
CA VAL A 71 -3.97 -15.85 -4.55
C VAL A 71 -5.00 -15.38 -3.50
N ARG A 72 -4.79 -15.69 -2.22
CA ARG A 72 -5.64 -15.16 -1.12
C ARG A 72 -5.56 -13.64 -1.00
N GLN A 73 -4.38 -13.04 -1.20
CA GLN A 73 -4.26 -11.58 -1.19
C GLN A 73 -4.91 -10.92 -2.40
N MET A 74 -4.95 -11.61 -3.55
CA MET A 74 -5.61 -11.12 -4.78
C MET A 74 -7.12 -11.32 -4.79
N THR A 75 -7.67 -11.97 -3.77
CA THR A 75 -9.12 -12.17 -3.60
C THR A 75 -9.84 -10.82 -3.52
N GLY A 76 -10.85 -10.62 -4.37
CA GLY A 76 -11.57 -9.35 -4.49
C GLY A 76 -10.95 -8.31 -5.44
N THR A 77 -9.81 -8.62 -6.07
CA THR A 77 -9.28 -7.83 -7.18
C THR A 77 -9.90 -8.28 -8.52
N ARG A 78 -9.87 -7.42 -9.55
CA ARG A 78 -10.32 -7.78 -10.91
C ARG A 78 -9.31 -8.63 -11.70
N VAL A 79 -8.20 -9.00 -11.06
CA VAL A 79 -7.11 -9.75 -11.69
C VAL A 79 -7.45 -11.23 -11.72
N GLN A 80 -7.39 -11.86 -12.90
CA GLN A 80 -7.61 -13.30 -13.03
C GLN A 80 -6.38 -14.06 -12.53
N VAL A 81 -6.59 -15.11 -11.72
CA VAL A 81 -5.50 -15.97 -11.25
C VAL A 81 -5.67 -17.39 -11.79
N GLU A 82 -4.61 -17.93 -12.38
CA GLU A 82 -4.54 -19.30 -12.87
C GLU A 82 -3.41 -20.05 -12.15
N VAL A 83 -3.66 -21.28 -11.71
CA VAL A 83 -2.63 -22.17 -11.14
C VAL A 83 -2.69 -23.51 -11.86
N ASP A 84 -1.58 -23.93 -12.46
CA ASP A 84 -1.46 -25.17 -13.24
C ASP A 84 -2.60 -25.37 -14.26
N GLY A 85 -2.91 -24.31 -15.02
CA GLY A 85 -3.95 -24.35 -16.05
C GLY A 85 -5.39 -24.25 -15.54
N HIS A 86 -5.61 -24.15 -14.24
CA HIS A 86 -6.94 -24.00 -13.63
C HIS A 86 -7.14 -22.54 -13.21
N GLU A 87 -8.21 -21.92 -13.69
CA GLU A 87 -8.58 -20.56 -13.31
C GLU A 87 -9.31 -20.58 -11.97
N TYR A 88 -8.81 -19.78 -11.02
CA TYR A 88 -9.39 -19.64 -9.70
C TYR A 88 -9.98 -18.23 -9.57
N VAL A 89 -11.30 -18.17 -9.55
CA VAL A 89 -12.02 -16.98 -9.11
C VAL A 89 -12.26 -17.15 -7.61
N ILE A 90 -11.37 -16.60 -6.78
CA ILE A 90 -11.64 -16.55 -5.35
C ILE A 90 -12.63 -15.41 -5.11
N ASP A 91 -13.89 -15.78 -4.92
CA ASP A 91 -14.91 -14.87 -4.42
C ASP A 91 -14.75 -14.75 -2.89
N PRO A 92 -14.49 -13.54 -2.35
CA PRO A 92 -14.35 -13.32 -0.91
C PRO A 92 -15.58 -13.73 -0.09
N LEU A 93 -16.76 -13.84 -0.73
CA LEU A 93 -18.04 -14.16 -0.09
C LEU A 93 -18.46 -15.62 -0.29
N ALA A 94 -17.98 -16.30 -1.34
CA ALA A 94 -18.56 -17.57 -1.75
C ALA A 94 -17.89 -18.81 -1.15
N ASP A 95 -16.58 -18.80 -0.83
CA ASP A 95 -15.98 -19.99 -0.24
C ASP A 95 -14.59 -19.76 0.38
N SER A 96 -14.50 -19.73 1.71
CA SER A 96 -13.21 -19.80 2.41
C SER A 96 -12.59 -21.20 2.37
N SER A 97 -13.31 -22.20 1.83
CA SER A 97 -12.89 -23.60 1.76
C SER A 97 -12.35 -24.01 0.39
N ALA A 98 -12.39 -23.15 -0.62
CA ALA A 98 -11.80 -23.44 -1.92
C ALA A 98 -10.29 -23.63 -1.78
N THR A 99 -9.87 -24.89 -1.74
CA THR A 99 -8.48 -25.28 -1.54
C THR A 99 -7.87 -25.34 -2.93
N ILE A 100 -7.02 -24.36 -3.27
CA ILE A 100 -6.24 -24.44 -4.50
C ILE A 100 -5.30 -25.65 -4.33
N PRO A 101 -5.38 -26.66 -5.20
CA PRO A 101 -4.53 -27.84 -5.16
C PRO A 101 -3.11 -27.48 -5.60
N VAL A 102 -2.34 -26.90 -4.66
CA VAL A 102 -0.94 -26.52 -4.86
C VAL A 102 -0.06 -27.36 -3.95
N GLU A 103 1.02 -27.91 -4.48
CA GLU A 103 2.03 -28.59 -3.66
C GLU A 103 2.84 -27.54 -2.90
N LEU A 104 2.74 -27.52 -1.57
CA LEU A 104 3.35 -26.47 -0.73
C LEU A 104 4.86 -26.32 -0.93
N GLU A 105 5.57 -27.43 -1.15
CA GLU A 105 7.01 -27.47 -1.42
C GLU A 105 7.35 -27.42 -2.92
N GLY A 106 6.34 -27.44 -3.80
CA GLY A 106 6.53 -27.35 -5.25
C GLY A 106 7.05 -25.98 -5.67
N SER A 107 7.86 -25.94 -6.72
CA SER A 107 8.34 -24.70 -7.32
C SER A 107 7.44 -24.28 -8.48
N TYR A 108 6.96 -23.03 -8.42
CA TYR A 108 6.04 -22.45 -9.39
C TYR A 108 6.65 -21.20 -10.02
N LEU A 109 6.49 -21.08 -11.33
CA LEU A 109 6.91 -19.91 -12.09
C LEU A 109 5.69 -19.02 -12.37
N PRO A 110 5.73 -17.73 -11.99
CA PRO A 110 4.69 -16.77 -12.27
C PRO A 110 4.84 -16.23 -13.70
N VAL A 111 3.72 -16.13 -14.40
CA VAL A 111 3.58 -15.49 -15.70
C VAL A 111 2.62 -14.33 -15.52
N TYR A 112 3.13 -13.12 -15.73
CA TYR A 112 2.36 -11.89 -15.62
C TYR A 112 1.86 -11.49 -17.00
N ASN A 113 0.55 -11.54 -17.21
CA ASN A 113 -0.09 -11.02 -18.40
C ASN A 113 -0.62 -9.62 -18.11
N ARG A 114 -0.08 -8.61 -18.80
CA ARG A 114 -0.38 -7.20 -18.61
C ARG A 114 -0.98 -6.59 -19.88
N SER A 115 -1.82 -5.57 -19.71
CA SER A 115 -2.34 -4.77 -20.82
C SER A 115 -1.25 -3.89 -21.43
N ASP A 116 -1.52 -3.31 -22.61
CA ASP A 116 -0.62 -2.35 -23.26
C ASP A 116 -0.37 -1.08 -22.42
N ALA A 117 -1.25 -0.79 -21.47
CA ALA A 117 -1.10 0.28 -20.48
C ALA A 117 -0.31 -0.15 -19.22
N GLY A 118 0.13 -1.41 -19.15
CA GLY A 118 0.90 -1.97 -18.03
C GLY A 118 0.08 -2.54 -16.88
N GLU A 119 -1.26 -2.49 -16.95
CA GLU A 119 -2.15 -3.02 -15.93
C GLU A 119 -2.09 -4.55 -15.90
N LEU A 120 -2.00 -5.16 -14.71
CA LEU A 120 -2.00 -6.62 -14.57
C LEU A 120 -3.42 -7.17 -14.84
N LEU A 121 -3.57 -7.91 -15.94
CA LEU A 121 -4.84 -8.51 -16.32
C LEU A 121 -4.98 -9.92 -15.75
N LYS A 122 -3.89 -10.70 -15.82
CA LYS A 122 -3.88 -12.10 -15.38
C LYS A 122 -2.53 -12.51 -14.81
N LEU A 123 -2.56 -13.30 -13.75
CA LEU A 123 -1.40 -13.93 -13.14
C LEU A 123 -1.54 -15.45 -13.26
N SER A 124 -0.53 -16.12 -13.82
CA SER A 124 -0.56 -17.59 -13.97
C SER A 124 0.64 -18.22 -13.31
N PHE A 125 0.42 -19.20 -12.44
CA PHE A 125 1.48 -19.99 -11.81
C PHE A 125 1.56 -21.35 -12.50
N ARG A 126 2.76 -21.71 -12.97
CA ARG A 126 3.02 -23.02 -13.59
C ARG A 126 4.07 -23.76 -12.80
N LYS A 127 3.80 -25.01 -12.43
CA LYS A 127 4.80 -25.87 -11.80
C LYS A 127 6.03 -26.01 -12.71
N GLU A 128 7.20 -25.76 -12.15
CA GLU A 128 8.47 -26.03 -12.84
C GLU A 128 8.64 -27.55 -12.91
N VAL A 129 8.60 -28.09 -14.13
CA VAL A 129 8.96 -29.49 -14.36
C VAL A 129 10.47 -29.55 -14.28
N GLU A 130 11.03 -30.20 -13.26
CA GLU A 130 12.44 -30.56 -13.25
C GLU A 130 12.72 -31.42 -14.49
N SER A 131 13.34 -30.82 -15.50
CA SER A 131 13.91 -31.56 -16.62
C SER A 131 15.11 -32.32 -16.07
N ASN A 132 14.89 -33.59 -15.73
CA ASN A 132 15.94 -34.51 -15.38
C ASN A 132 16.66 -34.92 -16.67
N ASP A 133 17.72 -34.18 -17.01
CA ASP A 133 18.68 -34.51 -18.08
C ASP A 133 19.89 -35.26 -17.49
#